data_AF-A0A432HYE2-F1
#
_entry.id   AF-A0A432HYE2-F1
#
_cell.length_a   1.000
_cell.length_b   1.000
_cell.length_c   1.000
_cell.angle_alpha   90.00
_cell.angle_beta   90.00
_cell.angle_gamma   90.00
#
_symmetry.space_group_name_H-M   'P 1'
#
loop_
_entity.id
_entity.type
_entity.pdbx_description
1 polymer ?
#
loop_
_entity_poly.entity_id
_entity_poly.type
_entity_poly.pdbx_seq_one_letter_code
_entity_poly.pdbx_strand_id
1 'polypeptide(L)'
;MLQPRTTSLLALAFSLGLAATAAAQPGGADGRGRLIRNFEASAPAVGELMPNLAVYDRDGQESRLPALLNGRFTVLILGCLT
;
A
#
# COMPACT_ATOMS: atom_id res chain seq x y z
N MET A 1 -31.24 33.30 33.02
CA MET A 1 -31.24 33.30 31.53
C MET A 1 -30.19 32.30 31.06
N LEU A 2 -30.62 31.12 30.61
CA LEU A 2 -29.75 30.05 30.09
C LEU A 2 -29.33 30.42 28.65
N GLN A 3 -28.04 30.64 28.41
CA GLN A 3 -27.51 30.89 27.06
C GLN A 3 -27.04 29.58 26.38
N PRO A 4 -27.53 29.26 25.17
CA PRO A 4 -27.22 28.05 24.43
C PRO A 4 -25.93 28.25 23.63
N ARG A 5 -24.76 28.15 24.29
CA ARG A 5 -23.46 28.37 23.63
C ARG A 5 -22.66 27.09 23.35
N THR A 6 -23.08 25.95 23.90
CA THR A 6 -22.34 24.69 23.80
C THR A 6 -22.79 23.80 22.64
N THR A 7 -23.95 24.04 22.04
CA THR A 7 -24.49 23.21 20.95
C THR A 7 -23.90 23.50 19.58
N SER A 8 -23.34 24.69 19.34
CA SER A 8 -22.81 25.05 18.00
C SER A 8 -21.46 24.40 17.67
N LEU A 9 -20.63 24.06 18.66
CA LEU A 9 -19.30 23.49 18.42
C LEU A 9 -19.34 22.00 18.07
N LEU A 10 -20.40 21.27 18.47
CA LEU A 10 -20.53 19.84 18.19
C LEU A 10 -20.95 19.57 16.73
N ALA A 11 -21.69 20.49 16.11
CA ALA A 11 -22.19 20.33 14.74
C ALA A 11 -21.08 20.48 13.67
N LEU A 12 -20.05 21.28 13.95
CA LEU A 12 -18.93 21.51 13.02
C LEU A 12 -17.95 20.32 12.98
N ALA A 13 -17.82 19.59 14.09
CA ALA A 13 -16.96 18.39 14.15
C ALA A 13 -17.55 17.21 13.36
N PHE A 14 -18.89 17.13 13.25
CA PHE A 14 -19.56 16.04 12.53
C PHE A 14 -19.46 16.19 11.00
N SER A 15 -19.30 17.42 10.49
CA SER A 15 -19.26 17.69 9.05
C SER A 15 -17.88 17.44 8.42
N LEU A 16 -16.79 17.43 9.21
CA LEU A 16 -15.44 17.10 8.71
C LEU A 16 -15.16 15.59 8.67
N GLY A 17 -15.93 14.76 9.37
CA GLY A 17 -15.71 13.31 9.43
C GLY A 17 -16.18 12.54 8.19
N LEU A 18 -17.06 13.12 7.37
CA LEU A 18 -17.71 12.39 6.27
C LEU A 18 -16.96 12.48 4.93
N ALA A 19 -15.97 13.35 4.80
CA ALA A 19 -15.20 13.51 3.56
C ALA A 19 -13.99 12.57 3.45
N ALA A 20 -13.61 11.89 4.54
CA ALA A 20 -12.37 11.10 4.58
C ALA A 20 -12.51 9.63 4.14
N THR A 21 -13.72 9.13 3.90
CA THR A 21 -13.94 7.69 3.58
C THR A 21 -14.09 7.37 2.09
N ALA A 22 -13.88 8.34 1.20
CA ALA A 22 -14.16 8.18 -0.24
C ALA A 22 -12.91 7.98 -1.13
N ALA A 23 -11.82 7.43 -0.59
CA ALA A 23 -10.63 7.11 -1.39
C ALA A 23 -10.21 5.62 -1.35
N ALA A 24 -11.06 4.73 -0.85
CA ALA A 24 -10.96 3.31 -1.16
C ALA A 24 -11.61 3.06 -2.53
N GLN A 25 -10.94 3.50 -3.61
CA GLN A 25 -11.39 3.14 -4.94
C GLN A 25 -11.37 1.61 -5.04
N PRO A 26 -12.46 0.96 -5.45
CA PRO A 26 -12.43 -0.47 -5.70
C PRO A 26 -11.32 -0.72 -6.71
N GLY A 27 -10.37 -1.60 -6.39
CA GLY A 27 -9.36 -2.04 -7.32
C GLY A 27 -10.05 -2.65 -8.54
N GLY A 28 -10.35 -1.82 -9.54
CA GLY A 28 -10.96 -2.26 -10.78
C GLY A 28 -10.09 -3.34 -11.39
N ALA A 29 -10.70 -4.24 -12.15
CA ALA A 29 -10.05 -5.39 -12.79
C ALA A 29 -8.72 -5.06 -13.51
N ASP A 30 -8.49 -3.79 -13.86
CA ASP A 30 -7.26 -3.24 -14.40
C ASP A 30 -6.05 -3.21 -13.45
N GLY A 31 -6.23 -3.12 -12.13
CA GLY A 31 -5.11 -3.02 -11.18
C GLY A 31 -4.24 -4.28 -11.19
N ARG A 32 -4.89 -5.45 -11.14
CA ARG A 32 -4.21 -6.75 -11.26
C ARG A 32 -3.60 -6.95 -12.64
N GLY A 33 -4.32 -6.61 -13.70
CA GLY A 33 -3.82 -6.72 -15.07
C GLY A 33 -2.57 -5.86 -15.30
N ARG A 34 -2.54 -4.65 -14.73
CA ARG A 34 -1.37 -3.76 -14.79
C ARG A 34 -0.18 -4.31 -14.01
N LEU A 35 -0.40 -4.88 -12.83
CA LEU A 35 0.66 -5.53 -12.05
C LEU A 35 1.30 -6.70 -12.81
N ILE A 36 0.47 -7.58 -13.39
CA ILE A 36 0.95 -8.71 -14.18
C ILE A 36 1.76 -8.21 -15.39
N ARG A 37 1.24 -7.27 -16.18
CA ARG A 37 1.96 -6.73 -17.34
C ARG A 37 3.31 -6.11 -16.97
N ASN A 38 3.36 -5.36 -15.86
CA ASN A 38 4.61 -4.77 -15.40
C ASN A 38 5.60 -5.83 -14.92
N PHE A 39 5.11 -6.88 -14.25
CA PHE A 39 5.94 -8.00 -13.84
C PHE A 39 6.50 -8.72 -15.07
N GLU A 40 5.66 -9.13 -16.03
CA GLU A 40 6.11 -9.80 -17.26
C GLU A 40 7.13 -8.96 -18.06
N ALA A 41 6.99 -7.63 -18.06
CA ALA A 41 7.89 -6.74 -18.78
C ALA A 41 9.23 -6.46 -18.08
N SER A 42 9.34 -6.72 -16.77
CA SER A 42 10.49 -6.29 -15.95
C SER A 42 11.05 -7.38 -15.05
N ALA A 43 10.42 -8.56 -14.99
CA ALA A 43 10.90 -9.67 -14.22
C ALA A 43 12.23 -10.18 -14.83
N PRO A 44 13.23 -10.47 -13.98
CA PRO A 44 14.46 -11.09 -14.43
C PRO A 44 14.16 -12.50 -14.97
N ALA A 45 14.87 -12.91 -16.01
CA ALA A 45 14.73 -14.25 -16.57
C ALA A 45 15.27 -15.32 -15.59
N VAL A 46 14.86 -16.58 -15.79
CA VAL A 46 15.36 -17.68 -14.97
C VAL A 46 16.87 -17.84 -15.14
N GLY A 47 17.60 -17.79 -14.02
CA GLY A 47 19.07 -17.86 -14.00
C GLY A 47 19.76 -16.50 -14.07
N GLU A 48 19.02 -15.40 -14.31
CA GLU A 48 19.57 -14.06 -14.16
C GLU A 48 19.80 -13.70 -12.69
N LEU A 49 20.69 -12.74 -12.47
CA LEU A 49 21.01 -12.25 -11.15
C LEU A 49 19.79 -11.57 -10.50
N MET A 50 19.54 -11.87 -9.23
CA MET A 50 18.48 -11.25 -8.46
C MET A 50 18.67 -9.72 -8.42
N PRO A 51 17.65 -8.92 -8.81
CA PRO A 51 17.77 -7.47 -8.81
C PRO A 51 17.96 -6.92 -7.39
N ASN A 52 18.79 -5.87 -7.28
CA ASN A 52 19.07 -5.20 -6.02
C ASN A 52 17.97 -4.20 -5.65
N LEU A 53 16.78 -4.71 -5.31
CA LEU A 53 15.61 -3.93 -4.94
C LEU A 53 15.66 -3.51 -3.46
N ALA A 54 15.24 -2.28 -3.18
CA ALA A 54 14.93 -1.84 -1.83
C ALA A 54 13.54 -2.35 -1.44
N VAL A 55 13.43 -2.92 -0.24
CA VAL A 55 12.20 -3.47 0.32
C VAL A 55 12.02 -2.86 1.70
N TYR A 56 10.77 -2.57 2.07
CA TYR A 56 10.44 -1.99 3.35
C TYR A 56 9.59 -2.96 4.14
N ASP A 57 9.91 -3.15 5.42
CA ASP A 57 9.04 -3.89 6.31
C ASP A 57 7.86 -3.03 6.79
N ARG A 58 7.02 -3.61 7.67
CA ARG A 58 5.85 -2.93 8.23
C ARG A 58 6.21 -1.67 9.02
N ASP A 59 7.39 -1.66 9.63
CA ASP A 59 7.84 -0.57 10.50
C ASP A 59 8.60 0.50 9.67
N GLY A 60 8.69 0.31 8.35
CA GLY A 60 9.33 1.21 7.40
C GLY A 60 10.85 1.05 7.31
N GLN A 61 11.41 0.00 7.89
CA GLN A 61 12.85 -0.24 7.81
C GLN A 61 13.22 -0.77 6.42
N GLU A 62 14.22 -0.13 5.82
CA GLU A 62 14.73 -0.54 4.50
C GLU A 62 15.63 -1.77 4.63
N SER A 63 15.50 -2.69 3.68
CA SER A 63 16.42 -3.80 3.47
C SER A 63 16.61 -4.06 1.98
N ARG A 64 17.73 -4.67 1.62
CA ARG A 64 18.01 -5.06 0.23
C ARG A 64 17.52 -6.47 -0.02
N LEU A 65 16.78 -6.66 -1.11
CA LEU A 65 16.16 -7.94 -1.43
C LEU A 65 17.19 -9.09 -1.48
N PRO A 66 18.36 -8.97 -2.14
CA PRO A 66 19.35 -10.06 -2.13
C PRO A 66 19.87 -10.41 -0.72
N ALA A 67 20.03 -9.40 0.14
CA ALA A 67 20.47 -9.59 1.52
C ALA A 67 19.40 -10.27 2.38
N LEU A 68 18.11 -10.02 2.12
CA LEU A 68 17.02 -10.73 2.79
C LEU A 68 16.96 -12.22 2.40
N LEU A 69 17.24 -12.52 1.13
CA LEU A 69 17.15 -13.89 0.60
C LEU A 69 18.36 -14.76 0.99
N ASN A 70 19.53 -14.18 1.25
CA ASN A 70 20.73 -14.88 1.74
C ASN A 70 21.09 -16.15 0.93
N GLY A 71 20.97 -16.10 -0.39
CA GLY A 71 21.25 -17.25 -1.27
C GLY A 71 20.26 -18.42 -1.16
N ARG A 72 19.14 -18.24 -0.45
CA ARG A 72 18.08 -19.25 -0.33
C ARG A 72 17.11 -19.15 -1.50
N PHE A 73 16.66 -20.31 -1.97
CA PHE A 73 15.50 -20.38 -2.86
C PHE A 73 14.24 -19.97 -2.10
N THR A 74 13.63 -18.86 -2.53
CA THR A 74 12.48 -18.24 -1.87
C THR A 74 11.43 -17.90 -2.93
N VAL A 75 10.16 -18.18 -2.63
CA VAL A 75 9.03 -17.74 -3.45
C VAL A 75 8.55 -16.39 -2.93
N LEU A 76 8.58 -15.36 -3.77
CA LEU A 76 8.00 -14.06 -3.45
C LEU A 76 6.55 -14.00 -3.94
N ILE A 77 5.64 -13.67 -3.02
CA ILE A 77 4.24 -13.42 -3.34
C ILE A 77 4.02 -11.91 -3.31
N LEU A 78 3.73 -11.34 -4.48
CA LEU A 78 3.44 -9.92 -4.64
C LEU A 78 1.92 -9.71 -4.61
N GLY A 79 1.46 -8.83 -3.73
CA GLY A 79 0.06 -8.49 -3.58
C GLY A 79 -0.11 -7.10 -3.00
N CYS A 80 -1.33 -6.58 -3.07
CA CYS A 80 -1.73 -5.37 -2.38
C CYS A 80 -2.59 -5.74 -1.17
N LEU A 81 -2.32 -5.12 -0.03
CA LEU A 81 -3.24 -5.09 1.11
C LEU A 81 -4.24 -3.97 0.83
N THR A 82 -5.52 -4.34 0.67
CA THR A 82 -6.64 -3.39 0.54
C THR A 82 -7.14 -2.96 1.90
#